data_AF-A0A8J3BDR8-F1
#
_entry.id   AF-A0A8J3BDR8-F1
#
_cell.length_a   1.000
_cell.length_b   1.000
_cell.length_c   1.000
_cell.angle_alpha   90.00
_cell.angle_beta   90.00
_cell.angle_gamma   90.00
#
_symmetry.space_group_name_H-M   'P 1'
#
loop_
_entity.id
_entity.type
_entity.pdbx_description
1 polymer ?
#
loop_
_entity_poly.entity_id
_entity_poly.type
_entity_poly.pdbx_seq_one_letter_code
_entity_poly.pdbx_strand_id
1 'polypeptide(L)'
;MREILRSLAAFHRASRGYSPPPDARERSHLGRWERSYELRLAKLRFYAERAVYEDHPVALAVRETSATFLREAETALALLHQPAYRQWVEKVGEERNLCHQDYAAGNLIVTEAGIAAIDTDSLTVDLPARDLRKILNKVMKKLGWDEARTHAMLAAYHSVHPLTADEYAVVAADLRFPHLYYGIVTKAFEDRAADWTPDKLLAKLHETIDTETAKMRVLDRWNDIVAAVLTGT
;
A
#
# COMPACT_ATOMS: atom_id res chain seq x y z
N MET A 1 0.67 -9.36 15.53
CA MET A 1 0.81 -8.12 14.73
C MET A 1 2.20 -7.50 14.88
N ARG A 2 2.64 -7.09 16.07
CA ARG A 2 4.01 -6.55 16.28
C ARG A 2 5.10 -7.51 15.78
N GLU A 3 5.01 -8.80 16.13
CA GLU A 3 5.95 -9.83 15.64
C GLU A 3 5.95 -9.99 14.11
N ILE A 4 4.79 -9.85 13.47
CA ILE A 4 4.67 -9.92 11.99
C ILE A 4 5.44 -8.76 11.36
N LEU A 5 5.35 -7.55 11.92
CA LEU A 5 6.04 -6.38 11.39
C LEU A 5 7.54 -6.43 11.68
N ARG A 6 7.95 -6.97 12.83
CA ARG A 6 9.36 -7.26 13.12
C ARG A 6 9.94 -8.28 12.17
N SER A 7 9.21 -9.35 11.86
CA SER A 7 9.65 -10.36 10.88
C SER A 7 9.72 -9.79 9.46
N LEU A 8 8.75 -8.96 9.03
CA LEU A 8 8.82 -8.25 7.75
C LEU A 8 10.04 -7.33 7.68
N ALA A 9 10.30 -6.57 8.75
CA ALA A 9 11.48 -5.71 8.85
C ALA A 9 12.78 -6.52 8.80
N ALA A 10 12.83 -7.68 9.48
CA ALA A 10 13.97 -8.59 9.44
C ALA A 10 14.19 -9.15 8.03
N PHE A 11 13.12 -9.51 7.31
CA PHE A 11 13.17 -9.95 5.93
C PHE A 11 13.78 -8.87 5.01
N HIS A 12 13.26 -7.63 5.07
CA HIS A 12 13.81 -6.52 4.28
C HIS A 12 15.29 -6.30 4.60
N ARG A 13 15.64 -6.19 5.89
CA ARG A 13 17.03 -5.98 6.33
C ARG A 13 17.95 -7.10 5.85
N ALA A 14 17.52 -8.35 5.92
CA ALA A 14 18.30 -9.51 5.48
C ALA A 14 18.43 -9.60 3.94
N SER A 15 17.49 -9.01 3.19
CA SER A 15 17.53 -9.00 1.73
C SER A 15 18.52 -8.00 1.13
N ARG A 16 19.01 -7.04 1.93
CA ARG A 16 19.96 -6.02 1.47
C ARG A 16 21.21 -6.68 0.88
N GLY A 17 21.64 -6.20 -0.28
CA GLY A 17 22.77 -6.75 -1.03
C GLY A 17 22.45 -8.02 -1.80
N TYR A 18 21.18 -8.45 -1.87
CA TYR A 18 20.80 -9.57 -2.70
C TYR A 18 21.18 -9.31 -4.16
N SER A 19 21.89 -10.25 -4.74
CA SER A 19 22.19 -10.28 -6.17
C SER A 19 21.71 -11.62 -6.73
N PRO A 20 20.86 -11.60 -7.76
CA PRO A 20 20.45 -12.84 -8.41
C PRO A 20 21.65 -13.48 -9.17
N PRO A 21 21.61 -14.79 -9.43
CA PRO A 21 22.52 -15.45 -10.35
C PRO A 21 22.51 -14.79 -11.74
N PRO A 22 23.62 -14.83 -12.52
CA PRO A 22 23.74 -14.12 -13.79
C PRO A 22 22.67 -14.46 -14.85
N ASP A 23 22.13 -15.67 -14.79
CA ASP A 23 21.11 -16.22 -15.69
C ASP A 23 19.67 -15.98 -15.19
N ALA A 24 19.50 -15.51 -13.96
CA ALA A 24 18.19 -15.27 -13.38
C ALA A 24 17.62 -13.92 -13.83
N ARG A 25 16.34 -13.92 -14.22
CA ARG A 25 15.60 -12.69 -14.55
C ARG A 25 15.19 -11.96 -13.27
N GLU A 26 15.77 -10.79 -13.05
CA GLU A 26 15.37 -9.91 -11.95
C GLU A 26 14.00 -9.27 -12.24
N ARG A 27 13.10 -9.30 -11.24
CA ARG A 27 11.87 -8.51 -11.26
C ARG A 27 12.06 -7.28 -10.39
N SER A 28 11.83 -6.10 -10.99
CA SER A 28 11.94 -4.82 -10.30
C SER A 28 10.78 -3.90 -10.62
N HIS A 29 10.23 -3.29 -9.57
CA HIS A 29 9.24 -2.22 -9.64
C HIS A 29 9.80 -0.87 -9.16
N LEU A 30 11.06 -0.86 -8.74
CA LEU A 30 11.77 0.30 -8.22
C LEU A 30 11.74 1.46 -9.23
N GLY A 31 11.43 2.66 -8.76
CA GLY A 31 11.37 3.87 -9.60
C GLY A 31 10.13 3.98 -10.50
N ARG A 32 9.18 3.03 -10.48
CA ARG A 32 8.03 3.03 -11.41
C ARG A 32 6.74 3.61 -10.84
N TRP A 33 6.73 4.07 -9.58
CA TRP A 33 5.48 4.42 -8.90
C TRP A 33 4.82 5.68 -9.46
N GLU A 34 5.59 6.76 -9.70
CA GLU A 34 5.10 8.01 -10.31
C GLU A 34 4.27 7.70 -11.58
N ARG A 35 4.91 7.03 -12.55
CA ARG A 35 4.26 6.65 -13.82
C ARG A 35 3.08 5.71 -13.61
N SER A 36 3.22 4.72 -12.74
CA SER A 36 2.11 3.81 -12.44
C SER A 36 0.91 4.57 -11.85
N TYR A 37 1.13 5.61 -11.05
CA TYR A 37 0.06 6.28 -10.30
C TYR A 37 -0.62 7.32 -11.20
N GLU A 38 0.11 7.97 -12.09
CA GLU A 38 -0.44 8.76 -13.21
C GLU A 38 -1.43 7.94 -14.05
N LEU A 39 -1.04 6.74 -14.49
CA LEU A 39 -1.88 5.88 -15.31
C LEU A 39 -3.14 5.43 -14.54
N ARG A 40 -3.00 5.14 -13.25
CA ARG A 40 -4.12 4.74 -12.40
C ARG A 40 -5.07 5.90 -12.11
N LEU A 41 -4.53 7.10 -11.89
CA LEU A 41 -5.30 8.34 -11.71
C LEU A 41 -6.09 8.66 -12.98
N ALA A 42 -5.46 8.64 -14.16
CA ALA A 42 -6.15 8.85 -15.43
C ALA A 42 -7.30 7.86 -15.62
N LYS A 43 -7.06 6.58 -15.25
CA LYS A 43 -8.09 5.55 -15.31
C LYS A 43 -9.23 5.76 -14.31
N LEU A 44 -8.95 6.24 -13.10
CA LEU A 44 -9.99 6.64 -12.14
C LEU A 44 -10.84 7.80 -12.66
N ARG A 45 -10.21 8.81 -13.30
CA ARG A 45 -10.95 9.93 -13.92
C ARG A 45 -11.88 9.41 -15.00
N PHE A 46 -11.38 8.55 -15.89
CA PHE A 46 -12.18 7.94 -16.94
C PHE A 46 -13.41 7.20 -16.39
N TYR A 47 -13.26 6.40 -15.31
CA TYR A 47 -14.42 5.72 -14.72
C TYR A 47 -15.35 6.64 -13.93
N ALA A 48 -14.82 7.70 -13.31
CA ALA A 48 -15.66 8.72 -12.68
C ALA A 48 -16.54 9.45 -13.71
N GLU A 49 -15.99 9.80 -14.87
CA GLU A 49 -16.72 10.39 -15.99
C GLU A 49 -17.75 9.41 -16.56
N ARG A 50 -17.36 8.15 -16.78
CA ARG A 50 -18.27 7.10 -17.27
C ARG A 50 -19.45 6.87 -16.34
N ALA A 51 -19.24 6.88 -15.02
CA ALA A 51 -20.28 6.69 -14.02
C ALA A 51 -21.41 7.74 -14.11
N VAL A 52 -21.17 8.92 -14.71
CA VAL A 52 -22.20 9.95 -14.97
C VAL A 52 -23.30 9.44 -15.90
N TYR A 53 -22.97 8.56 -16.83
CA TYR A 53 -23.87 8.08 -17.87
C TYR A 53 -24.51 6.72 -17.58
N GLU A 54 -24.23 6.13 -16.41
CA GLU A 54 -24.75 4.82 -16.00
C GLU A 54 -25.76 4.98 -14.86
N ASP A 55 -26.91 4.31 -14.96
CA ASP A 55 -27.98 4.37 -13.97
C ASP A 55 -28.12 3.06 -13.21
N HIS A 56 -27.16 2.81 -12.30
CA HIS A 56 -27.20 1.69 -11.36
C HIS A 56 -26.48 2.04 -10.05
N PRO A 57 -26.74 1.31 -8.95
CA PRO A 57 -26.25 1.67 -7.61
C PRO A 57 -24.73 1.84 -7.50
N VAL A 58 -23.95 0.98 -8.18
CA VAL A 58 -22.47 1.06 -8.18
C VAL A 58 -21.98 2.35 -8.84
N ALA A 59 -22.57 2.76 -9.98
CA ALA A 59 -22.20 3.99 -10.67
C ALA A 59 -22.57 5.21 -9.80
N LEU A 60 -23.74 5.21 -9.14
CA LEU A 60 -24.14 6.25 -8.21
C LEU A 60 -23.12 6.42 -7.06
N ALA A 61 -22.73 5.33 -6.40
CA ALA A 61 -21.75 5.37 -5.33
C ALA A 61 -20.37 5.89 -5.81
N VAL A 62 -19.96 5.53 -7.03
CA VAL A 62 -18.72 6.07 -7.63
C VAL A 62 -18.85 7.56 -7.95
N ARG A 63 -19.99 8.03 -8.48
CA ARG A 63 -20.21 9.47 -8.72
C ARG A 63 -20.06 10.28 -7.43
N GLU A 64 -20.71 9.82 -6.36
CA GLU A 64 -20.74 10.52 -5.07
C GLU A 64 -19.37 10.59 -4.40
N THR A 65 -18.50 9.61 -4.63
CA THR A 65 -17.22 9.49 -3.91
C THR A 65 -15.98 9.79 -4.74
N SER A 66 -16.08 9.76 -6.08
CA SER A 66 -14.96 9.91 -7.01
C SER A 66 -14.16 11.19 -6.78
N ALA A 67 -14.83 12.33 -6.58
CA ALA A 67 -14.16 13.61 -6.37
C ALA A 67 -13.18 13.57 -5.19
N THR A 68 -13.55 12.89 -4.10
CA THR A 68 -12.69 12.74 -2.92
C THR A 68 -11.47 11.86 -3.23
N PHE A 69 -11.69 10.67 -3.79
CA PHE A 69 -10.58 9.76 -4.07
C PHE A 69 -9.66 10.23 -5.19
N LEU A 70 -10.15 11.03 -6.15
CA LEU A 70 -9.31 11.69 -7.14
C LEU A 70 -8.37 12.70 -6.49
N ARG A 71 -8.85 13.54 -5.56
CA ARG A 71 -8.00 14.48 -4.81
C ARG A 71 -6.93 13.76 -3.98
N GLU A 72 -7.28 12.65 -3.34
CA GLU A 72 -6.30 11.85 -2.58
C GLU A 72 -5.24 11.21 -3.50
N ALA A 73 -5.65 10.71 -4.67
CA ALA A 73 -4.73 10.18 -5.67
C ALA A 73 -3.81 11.27 -6.27
N GLU A 74 -4.33 12.48 -6.52
CA GLU A 74 -3.54 13.65 -6.93
C GLU A 74 -2.52 14.06 -5.86
N THR A 75 -2.96 14.11 -4.60
CA THR A 75 -2.10 14.43 -3.45
C THR A 75 -0.98 13.40 -3.30
N ALA A 76 -1.31 12.11 -3.38
CA ALA A 76 -0.32 11.03 -3.36
C ALA A 76 0.71 11.18 -4.49
N LEU A 77 0.27 11.49 -5.70
CA LEU A 77 1.17 11.68 -6.84
C LEU A 77 2.07 12.90 -6.66
N ALA A 78 1.52 14.03 -6.18
CA ALA A 78 2.30 15.23 -5.89
C ALA A 78 3.37 15.00 -4.82
N LEU A 79 3.09 14.16 -3.81
CA LEU A 79 4.05 13.74 -2.80
C LEU A 79 5.14 12.82 -3.40
N LEU A 80 4.78 11.91 -4.32
CA LEU A 80 5.76 11.06 -5.01
C LEU A 80 6.67 11.83 -5.97
N HIS A 81 6.24 12.98 -6.47
CA HIS A 81 7.09 13.88 -7.27
C HIS A 81 8.11 14.67 -6.43
N GLN A 82 8.02 14.62 -5.10
CA GLN A 82 9.00 15.24 -4.21
C GLN A 82 10.33 14.45 -4.19
N PRO A 83 11.46 15.10 -3.84
CA PRO A 83 12.78 14.47 -3.87
C PRO A 83 12.91 13.19 -3.03
N ALA A 84 12.19 13.10 -1.90
CA ALA A 84 12.27 11.98 -0.97
C ALA A 84 12.02 10.61 -1.63
N TYR A 85 11.06 10.53 -2.57
CA TYR A 85 10.80 9.28 -3.30
C TYR A 85 11.98 8.88 -4.18
N ARG A 86 12.53 9.83 -4.95
CA ARG A 86 13.66 9.55 -5.86
C ARG A 86 14.94 9.21 -5.09
N GLN A 87 15.21 9.94 -4.01
CA GLN A 87 16.34 9.66 -3.11
C GLN A 87 16.25 8.27 -2.50
N TRP A 88 15.05 7.84 -2.07
CA TRP A 88 14.88 6.49 -1.54
C TRP A 88 15.01 5.42 -2.63
N VAL A 89 14.52 5.71 -3.85
CA VAL A 89 14.72 4.84 -5.03
C VAL A 89 16.20 4.66 -5.34
N GLU A 90 16.99 5.73 -5.35
CA GLU A 90 18.44 5.68 -5.57
C GLU A 90 19.12 4.86 -4.48
N LYS A 91 18.84 5.16 -3.20
CA LYS A 91 19.35 4.40 -2.04
C LYS A 91 19.05 2.90 -2.15
N VAL A 92 17.80 2.53 -2.44
CA VAL A 92 17.41 1.11 -2.58
C VAL A 92 18.00 0.48 -3.84
N GLY A 93 18.27 1.26 -4.88
CA GLY A 93 18.99 0.82 -6.08
C GLY A 93 20.40 0.34 -5.75
N GLU A 94 21.09 1.03 -4.84
CA GLU A 94 22.42 0.67 -4.35
C GLU A 94 22.36 -0.44 -3.28
N GLU A 95 21.51 -0.28 -2.26
CA GLU A 95 21.41 -1.22 -1.15
C GLU A 95 20.77 -2.56 -1.56
N ARG A 96 20.04 -2.61 -2.68
CA ARG A 96 19.32 -3.77 -3.20
C ARG A 96 18.41 -4.44 -2.16
N ASN A 97 17.22 -3.87 -1.95
CA ASN A 97 16.23 -4.44 -1.03
C ASN A 97 15.10 -5.17 -1.78
N LEU A 98 14.70 -6.35 -1.29
CA LEU A 98 13.56 -7.09 -1.80
C LEU A 98 12.28 -6.76 -1.01
N CYS A 99 11.16 -6.72 -1.72
CA CYS A 99 9.83 -6.82 -1.15
C CYS A 99 9.25 -8.20 -1.45
N HIS A 100 8.52 -8.75 -0.49
CA HIS A 100 7.80 -10.00 -0.61
C HIS A 100 6.60 -9.91 -1.53
N GLN A 101 5.91 -8.75 -1.58
CA GLN A 101 4.69 -8.51 -2.36
C GLN A 101 3.42 -9.23 -1.90
N ASP A 102 3.49 -10.29 -1.10
CA ASP A 102 2.30 -10.91 -0.49
C ASP A 102 2.59 -11.36 0.96
N TYR A 103 3.18 -10.45 1.72
CA TYR A 103 3.48 -10.69 3.13
C TYR A 103 2.20 -10.68 3.96
N ALA A 104 1.58 -11.84 4.13
CA ALA A 104 0.28 -11.98 4.76
C ALA A 104 0.10 -13.32 5.48
N ALA A 105 -0.89 -13.41 6.37
CA ALA A 105 -1.08 -14.58 7.25
C ALA A 105 -1.07 -15.96 6.55
N GLY A 106 -1.55 -16.07 5.29
CA GLY A 106 -1.49 -17.32 4.53
C GLY A 106 -0.07 -17.74 4.12
N ASN A 107 0.86 -16.78 4.03
CA ASN A 107 2.25 -16.96 3.63
C ASN A 107 3.21 -16.84 4.82
N LEU A 108 2.70 -16.91 6.06
CA LEU A 108 3.49 -16.79 7.28
C LEU A 108 3.28 -18.01 8.17
N ILE A 109 4.38 -18.68 8.50
CA ILE A 109 4.38 -19.85 9.39
C ILE A 109 5.06 -19.44 10.70
N VAL A 110 4.36 -19.67 11.82
CA VAL A 110 4.95 -19.52 13.15
C VAL A 110 5.72 -20.79 13.48
N THR A 111 7.01 -20.62 13.80
CA THR A 111 7.94 -21.70 14.17
C THR A 111 8.55 -21.40 15.54
N GLU A 112 9.27 -22.36 16.11
CA GLU A 112 10.03 -22.16 17.36
C GLU A 112 11.12 -21.07 17.20
N ALA A 113 11.65 -20.90 15.99
CA ALA A 113 12.68 -19.90 15.67
C ALA A 113 12.11 -18.53 15.28
N GLY A 114 10.78 -18.37 15.27
CA GLY A 114 10.10 -17.13 14.87
C GLY A 114 9.18 -17.33 13.66
N ILE A 115 8.93 -16.25 12.92
CA ILE A 115 8.03 -16.26 11.76
C ILE A 115 8.83 -16.48 10.47
N ALA A 116 8.52 -17.55 9.75
CA ALA A 116 9.04 -17.83 8.42
C ALA A 116 8.04 -17.37 7.35
N ALA A 117 8.53 -16.63 6.35
CA ALA A 117 7.75 -16.28 5.17
C ALA A 117 7.96 -17.32 4.07
N ILE A 118 6.87 -17.72 3.41
CA ILE A 118 6.85 -18.68 2.30
C ILE A 118 6.29 -18.01 1.04
N ASP A 119 6.28 -18.72 -0.08
CA ASP A 119 5.81 -18.21 -1.37
C ASP A 119 6.64 -17.02 -1.89
N THR A 120 7.89 -17.32 -2.25
CA THR A 120 8.87 -16.34 -2.76
C THR A 120 8.70 -16.05 -4.26
N ASP A 121 7.66 -16.59 -4.89
CA ASP A 121 7.42 -16.41 -6.32
C ASP A 121 6.97 -15.01 -6.69
N SER A 122 6.76 -14.12 -5.71
CA SER A 122 6.46 -12.71 -5.92
C SER A 122 7.55 -11.75 -5.48
N LEU A 123 8.75 -12.25 -5.10
CA LEU A 123 9.85 -11.37 -4.69
C LEU A 123 10.25 -10.41 -5.83
N THR A 124 10.41 -9.13 -5.48
CA THR A 124 10.84 -8.08 -6.42
C THR A 124 11.71 -7.04 -5.73
N VAL A 125 12.63 -6.43 -6.45
CA VAL A 125 13.31 -5.21 -6.01
C VAL A 125 12.32 -4.04 -6.02
N ASP A 126 12.09 -3.45 -4.84
CA ASP A 126 11.18 -2.31 -4.65
C ASP A 126 11.40 -1.65 -3.27
N LEU A 127 10.77 -0.49 -3.05
CA LEU A 127 10.80 0.18 -1.76
C LEU A 127 10.05 -0.63 -0.68
N PRO A 128 10.62 -0.79 0.54
CA PRO A 128 9.94 -1.43 1.67
C PRO A 128 8.54 -0.90 1.99
N ALA A 129 8.29 0.37 1.61
CA ALA A 129 6.97 1.01 1.70
C ALA A 129 5.85 0.17 1.06
N ARG A 130 6.13 -0.59 -0.01
CA ARG A 130 5.12 -1.39 -0.70
C ARG A 130 4.55 -2.49 0.19
N ASP A 131 5.41 -3.23 0.88
CA ASP A 131 4.95 -4.30 1.77
C ASP A 131 4.31 -3.71 3.03
N LEU A 132 4.85 -2.60 3.57
CA LEU A 132 4.23 -1.85 4.65
C LEU A 132 2.79 -1.43 4.30
N ARG A 133 2.57 -0.82 3.13
CA ARG A 133 1.23 -0.47 2.66
C ARG A 133 0.33 -1.69 2.57
N LYS A 134 0.83 -2.79 1.99
CA LYS A 134 0.03 -4.01 1.80
C LYS A 134 -0.40 -4.62 3.14
N ILE A 135 0.52 -4.79 4.08
CA ILE A 135 0.19 -5.36 5.39
C ILE A 135 -0.70 -4.42 6.21
N LEU A 136 -0.46 -3.10 6.18
CA LEU A 136 -1.32 -2.11 6.85
C LEU A 136 -2.75 -2.18 6.30
N ASN A 137 -2.94 -2.09 4.97
CA ASN A 137 -4.26 -2.21 4.38
C ASN A 137 -4.94 -3.54 4.73
N LYS A 138 -4.20 -4.66 4.71
CA LYS A 138 -4.76 -6.00 4.99
C LYS A 138 -5.22 -6.13 6.45
N VAL A 139 -4.43 -5.63 7.39
CA VAL A 139 -4.77 -5.64 8.83
C VAL A 139 -5.92 -4.67 9.12
N MET A 140 -5.82 -3.44 8.64
CA MET A 140 -6.79 -2.38 8.95
C MET A 140 -8.13 -2.61 8.26
N LYS A 141 -8.18 -3.29 7.11
CA LYS A 141 -9.45 -3.72 6.51
C LYS A 141 -10.23 -4.69 7.42
N LYS A 142 -9.54 -5.47 8.26
CA LYS A 142 -10.18 -6.40 9.21
C LYS A 142 -10.49 -5.74 10.56
N LEU A 143 -9.60 -4.87 11.03
CA LEU A 143 -9.63 -4.34 12.39
C LEU A 143 -10.06 -2.87 12.49
N GLY A 144 -10.33 -2.22 11.36
CA GLY A 144 -10.51 -0.76 11.25
C GLY A 144 -9.17 -0.02 11.24
N TRP A 145 -9.13 1.14 10.60
CA TRP A 145 -8.00 2.07 10.69
C TRP A 145 -8.01 2.78 12.05
N ASP A 146 -6.87 2.80 12.72
CA ASP A 146 -6.70 3.33 14.08
C ASP A 146 -5.28 3.88 14.26
N GLU A 147 -5.14 5.04 14.92
CA GLU A 147 -3.86 5.72 15.12
C GLU A 147 -2.91 4.89 16.00
N ALA A 148 -3.41 4.39 17.14
CA ALA A 148 -2.59 3.62 18.09
C ALA A 148 -2.08 2.31 17.48
N ARG A 149 -2.90 1.66 16.66
CA ARG A 149 -2.51 0.45 15.92
C ARG A 149 -1.51 0.76 14.82
N THR A 150 -1.70 1.86 14.09
CA THR A 150 -0.78 2.30 13.05
C THR A 150 0.59 2.58 13.67
N HIS A 151 0.62 3.36 14.75
CA HIS A 151 1.81 3.59 15.56
C HIS A 151 2.48 2.27 15.99
N ALA A 152 1.73 1.36 16.62
CA ALA A 152 2.28 0.09 17.09
C ALA A 152 2.87 -0.80 15.97
N MET A 153 2.30 -0.76 14.77
CA MET A 153 2.81 -1.48 13.60
C MET A 153 4.09 -0.84 13.07
N LEU A 154 4.10 0.49 12.91
CA LEU A 154 5.27 1.23 12.43
C LEU A 154 6.43 1.16 13.42
N ALA A 155 6.17 1.33 14.73
CA ALA A 155 7.19 1.19 15.79
C ALA A 155 7.80 -0.21 15.82
N ALA A 156 6.99 -1.26 15.65
CA ALA A 156 7.49 -2.63 15.58
C ALA A 156 8.42 -2.85 14.37
N TYR A 157 8.04 -2.34 13.19
CA TYR A 157 8.88 -2.39 12.01
C TYR A 157 10.18 -1.57 12.19
N HIS A 158 10.04 -0.33 12.67
CA HIS A 158 11.15 0.60 12.91
C HIS A 158 12.21 0.03 13.84
N SER A 159 11.80 -0.70 14.88
CA SER A 159 12.72 -1.31 15.86
C SER A 159 13.72 -2.31 15.27
N VAL A 160 13.46 -2.80 14.05
CA VAL A 160 14.32 -3.79 13.37
C VAL A 160 14.92 -3.22 12.08
N HIS A 161 14.14 -2.47 11.31
CA HIS A 161 14.58 -1.82 10.07
C HIS A 161 14.15 -0.35 10.11
N PRO A 162 14.93 0.53 10.78
CA PRO A 162 14.61 1.94 10.92
C PRO A 162 14.47 2.63 9.56
N LEU A 163 13.45 3.47 9.45
CA LEU A 163 13.23 4.34 8.30
C LEU A 163 13.42 5.80 8.72
N THR A 164 13.90 6.65 7.80
CA THR A 164 13.98 8.09 8.04
C THR A 164 12.60 8.74 7.99
N ALA A 165 12.49 10.00 8.45
CA ALA A 165 11.26 10.78 8.32
C ALA A 165 10.81 10.91 6.84
N ASP A 166 11.76 11.13 5.93
CA ASP A 166 11.49 11.21 4.49
C ASP A 166 11.00 9.88 3.91
N GLU A 167 11.58 8.76 4.33
CA GLU A 167 11.12 7.42 3.92
C GLU A 167 9.70 7.15 4.45
N TYR A 168 9.37 7.58 5.67
CA TYR A 168 8.00 7.54 6.18
C TYR A 168 7.05 8.47 5.43
N ALA A 169 7.51 9.61 4.92
CA ALA A 169 6.70 10.47 4.06
C ALA A 169 6.34 9.76 2.75
N VAL A 170 7.26 8.96 2.18
CA VAL A 170 6.98 8.12 1.01
C VAL A 170 6.01 6.98 1.33
N VAL A 171 6.11 6.35 2.50
CA VAL A 171 5.09 5.38 2.98
C VAL A 171 3.71 6.04 3.05
N ALA A 172 3.64 7.27 3.56
CA ALA A 172 2.39 8.04 3.63
C ALA A 172 1.84 8.33 2.22
N ALA A 173 2.69 8.77 1.29
CA ALA A 173 2.31 9.04 -0.09
C ALA A 173 1.72 7.79 -0.77
N ASP A 174 2.34 6.62 -0.57
CA ASP A 174 1.85 5.34 -1.07
C ASP A 174 0.50 4.95 -0.46
N LEU A 175 0.37 5.11 0.86
CA LEU A 175 -0.89 4.83 1.57
C LEU A 175 -1.99 5.80 1.17
N ARG A 176 -1.67 7.06 0.86
CA ARG A 176 -2.64 8.09 0.49
C ARG A 176 -3.27 7.81 -0.87
N PHE A 177 -2.55 7.15 -1.77
CA PHE A 177 -3.15 6.69 -3.00
C PHE A 177 -4.27 5.67 -2.69
N PRO A 178 -5.49 5.83 -3.26
CA PRO A 178 -6.66 5.07 -2.88
C PRO A 178 -6.67 3.69 -3.58
N HIS A 179 -5.71 2.84 -3.23
CA HIS A 179 -5.45 1.56 -3.89
C HIS A 179 -6.63 0.59 -3.85
N LEU A 180 -7.36 0.52 -2.73
CA LEU A 180 -8.50 -0.37 -2.60
C LEU A 180 -9.66 0.16 -3.45
N TYR A 181 -9.91 1.48 -3.39
CA TYR A 181 -10.91 2.14 -4.23
C TYR A 181 -10.62 1.96 -5.72
N TYR A 182 -9.38 2.21 -6.14
CA TYR A 182 -8.90 1.90 -7.50
C TYR A 182 -9.21 0.46 -7.90
N GLY A 183 -8.89 -0.50 -7.02
CA GLY A 183 -9.11 -1.91 -7.26
C GLY A 183 -10.59 -2.25 -7.50
N ILE A 184 -11.49 -1.75 -6.66
CA ILE A 184 -12.92 -2.07 -6.75
C ILE A 184 -13.61 -1.33 -7.91
N VAL A 185 -13.26 -0.06 -8.15
CA VAL A 185 -13.82 0.71 -9.29
C VAL A 185 -13.38 0.09 -10.61
N THR A 186 -12.09 -0.20 -10.78
CA THR A 186 -11.62 -0.86 -12.00
C THR A 186 -12.23 -2.26 -12.16
N LYS A 187 -12.43 -3.01 -11.06
CA LYS A 187 -13.11 -4.31 -11.13
C LYS A 187 -14.55 -4.17 -11.60
N ALA A 188 -15.26 -3.11 -11.16
CA ALA A 188 -16.65 -2.84 -11.53
C ALA A 188 -16.81 -2.43 -13.01
N PHE A 189 -15.99 -1.49 -13.50
CA PHE A 189 -16.15 -0.92 -14.85
C PHE A 189 -15.42 -1.67 -15.97
N GLU A 190 -14.64 -2.69 -15.63
CA GLU A 190 -13.96 -3.57 -16.61
C GLU A 190 -14.59 -4.96 -16.69
N ASP A 191 -15.78 -5.16 -16.11
CA ASP A 191 -16.47 -6.45 -16.04
C ASP A 191 -15.63 -7.59 -15.43
N ARG A 192 -14.60 -7.23 -14.63
CA ARG A 192 -13.77 -8.20 -13.88
C ARG A 192 -14.45 -8.70 -12.60
N ALA A 193 -15.73 -8.36 -12.41
CA ALA A 193 -16.61 -8.82 -11.35
C ALA A 193 -17.70 -9.79 -11.86
N ALA A 194 -17.52 -10.44 -13.01
CA ALA A 194 -18.52 -11.34 -13.59
C ALA A 194 -18.98 -12.47 -12.64
N ASP A 195 -18.16 -12.83 -11.65
CA ASP A 195 -18.47 -13.82 -10.61
C ASP A 195 -19.30 -13.26 -9.43
N TRP A 196 -19.57 -11.95 -9.40
CA TRP A 196 -20.25 -11.27 -8.29
C TRP A 196 -21.62 -10.74 -8.72
N THR A 197 -22.61 -10.97 -7.87
CA THR A 197 -23.91 -10.29 -7.98
C THR A 197 -23.74 -8.78 -7.82
N PRO A 198 -24.58 -7.93 -8.45
CA PRO A 198 -24.55 -6.48 -8.27
C PRO A 198 -24.55 -6.03 -6.78
N ASP A 199 -25.36 -6.67 -5.93
CA ASP A 199 -25.45 -6.34 -4.50
C ASP A 199 -24.14 -6.61 -3.76
N LYS A 200 -23.49 -7.75 -4.04
CA LYS A 200 -22.17 -8.08 -3.50
C LYS A 200 -21.11 -7.07 -3.94
N LEU A 201 -21.15 -6.63 -5.20
CA LEU A 201 -20.22 -5.61 -5.71
C LEU A 201 -20.44 -4.27 -5.02
N LEU A 202 -21.70 -3.84 -4.88
CA LEU A 202 -22.08 -2.62 -4.18
C LEU A 202 -21.65 -2.65 -2.70
N ALA A 203 -21.94 -3.74 -1.99
CA ALA A 203 -21.54 -3.91 -0.59
C ALA A 203 -20.02 -3.82 -0.44
N LYS A 204 -19.25 -4.45 -1.34
CA LYS A 204 -17.78 -4.39 -1.32
C LYS A 204 -17.24 -3.01 -1.69
N LEU A 205 -17.93 -2.26 -2.54
CA LEU A 205 -17.61 -0.86 -2.83
C LEU A 205 -17.80 0.00 -1.58
N HIS A 206 -18.94 -0.10 -0.89
CA HIS A 206 -19.19 0.65 0.35
C HIS A 206 -18.17 0.32 1.45
N GLU A 207 -17.90 -0.97 1.72
CA GLU A 207 -16.84 -1.38 2.66
C GLU A 207 -15.48 -0.78 2.31
N THR A 208 -15.17 -0.67 1.02
CA THR A 208 -13.92 -0.12 0.52
C THR A 208 -13.86 1.39 0.71
N ILE A 209 -14.95 2.10 0.42
CA ILE A 209 -15.10 3.54 0.66
C ILE A 209 -14.88 3.83 2.15
N ASP A 210 -15.58 3.12 3.03
CA ASP A 210 -15.46 3.31 4.49
C ASP A 210 -14.03 3.09 4.98
N THR A 211 -13.39 2.01 4.51
CA THR A 211 -12.01 1.69 4.86
C THR A 211 -11.03 2.76 4.38
N GLU A 212 -11.17 3.22 3.14
CA GLU A 212 -10.30 4.25 2.55
C GLU A 212 -10.51 5.61 3.21
N THR A 213 -11.75 6.00 3.53
CA THR A 213 -12.05 7.22 4.28
C THR A 213 -11.48 7.17 5.70
N ALA A 214 -11.60 6.05 6.40
CA ALA A 214 -11.00 5.88 7.73
C ALA A 214 -9.46 5.95 7.67
N LYS A 215 -8.84 5.39 6.61
CA LYS A 215 -7.41 5.52 6.37
C LYS A 215 -6.97 6.97 6.24
N MET A 216 -7.71 7.80 5.47
CA MET A 216 -7.36 9.22 5.30
C MET A 216 -7.31 9.96 6.64
N ARG A 217 -8.27 9.71 7.54
CA ARG A 217 -8.27 10.33 8.88
C ARG A 217 -7.03 10.00 9.69
N VAL A 218 -6.53 8.76 9.59
CA VAL A 218 -5.27 8.36 10.25
C VAL A 218 -4.07 9.00 9.56
N LEU A 219 -4.07 9.12 8.22
CA LEU A 219 -3.00 9.77 7.47
C LEU A 219 -2.91 11.29 7.73
N ASP A 220 -4.02 11.94 8.09
CA ASP A 220 -4.01 13.34 8.53
C ASP A 220 -3.24 13.54 9.85
N ARG A 221 -3.08 12.47 10.63
CA ARG A 221 -2.33 12.40 11.89
C ARG A 221 -0.95 11.76 11.70
N TRP A 222 -0.53 11.50 10.46
CA TRP A 222 0.66 10.71 10.16
C TRP A 222 1.95 11.29 10.74
N ASN A 223 2.13 12.61 10.68
CA ASN A 223 3.34 13.26 11.20
C ASN A 223 3.48 13.08 12.71
N ASP A 224 2.37 13.17 13.46
CA ASP A 224 2.36 12.93 14.90
C ASP A 224 2.70 11.46 15.21
N ILE A 225 2.11 10.53 14.45
CA ILE A 225 2.38 9.09 14.58
C ILE A 225 3.87 8.80 14.30
N VAL A 226 4.43 9.36 13.24
CA VAL A 226 5.83 9.13 12.86
C VAL A 226 6.78 9.79 13.86
N ALA A 227 6.47 10.98 14.36
CA ALA A 227 7.27 11.64 15.40
C ALA A 227 7.35 10.77 16.67
N ALA A 228 6.22 10.17 17.09
CA ALA A 228 6.18 9.20 18.18
C ALA A 228 7.08 7.97 17.90
N VAL A 229 6.98 7.38 16.70
CA VAL A 229 7.85 6.25 16.28
C VAL A 229 9.34 6.61 16.34
N LEU A 230 9.72 7.77 15.80
CA LEU A 230 11.12 8.21 15.71
C LEU A 230 11.71 8.56 17.09
N THR A 231 10.87 9.02 18.02
CA THR A 231 11.28 9.36 19.40
C THR A 231 11.16 8.19 20.38
N GLY A 232 10.52 7.09 19.97
CA GLY A 232 10.29 5.92 20.81
C GLY A 232 9.24 6.15 21.92
N THR A 233 8.30 7.06 21.70
CA THR A 233 7.21 7.39 22.64
C THR A 233 5.89 6.78 22.17
#